data_AF-A0A7X0E6B2-F1
#
_entry.id   AF-A0A7X0E6B2-F1
#
_cell.length_a   1.000
_cell.length_b   1.000
_cell.length_c   1.000
_cell.angle_alpha   90.00
_cell.angle_beta   90.00
_cell.angle_gamma   90.00
#
_symmetry.space_group_name_H-M   'P 1'
#
loop_
_entity.id
_entity.type
_entity.pdbx_description
1 polymer ?
#
loop_
_entity_poly.entity_id
_entity_poly.type
_entity_poly.pdbx_seq_one_letter_code
_entity_poly.pdbx_strand_id
1 'polypeptide(L)'
;MTLHDHWLLMAGIAVLYLYDSALLLFHNEIVLETRRTGYLVSGGSVMEFRGRHLFLPNPLCPHRALVRLSWAADEPMTSGALRTRGRRVRLALAVIAPWTCALLGLFFVALPCALWVGTDVLLLGWLILTYLTIAAMLWQVWRARKALSLSGKAVVALAFDALLCAPFAINMVRKINLRQELPSLRSVALSRLSPAENVVLSGILRQRIEASLGFLEPGTEASNALLAYLKRFEDGMS
;
A
#
# COMPACT_ATOMS: atom_id res chain seq x y z
N MET A 1 -6.91 -35.48 -6.19
CA MET A 1 -7.34 -34.18 -6.77
C MET A 1 -6.87 -34.14 -8.21
N THR A 2 -7.70 -33.66 -9.14
CA THR A 2 -7.32 -33.56 -10.55
C THR A 2 -6.40 -32.36 -10.77
N LEU A 3 -5.59 -32.36 -11.84
CA LEU A 3 -4.72 -31.23 -12.19
C LEU A 3 -5.50 -29.90 -12.31
N HIS A 4 -6.77 -29.98 -12.73
CA HIS A 4 -7.68 -28.85 -12.83
C HIS A 4 -7.96 -28.20 -11.45
N ASP A 5 -8.13 -29.01 -10.41
CA ASP A 5 -8.41 -28.54 -9.05
C ASP A 5 -7.21 -27.75 -8.48
N HIS A 6 -5.99 -28.18 -8.79
CA HIS A 6 -4.76 -27.48 -8.37
C HIS A 6 -4.67 -26.09 -9.02
N TRP A 7 -4.99 -25.98 -10.32
CA TRP A 7 -4.98 -24.70 -11.02
C TRP A 7 -6.06 -23.75 -10.51
N LEU A 8 -7.26 -24.25 -10.24
CA LEU A 8 -8.34 -23.45 -9.66
C LEU A 8 -7.97 -22.92 -8.27
N LEU A 9 -7.34 -23.74 -7.42
CA LEU A 9 -6.85 -23.33 -6.11
C LEU A 9 -5.80 -22.21 -6.24
N MET A 10 -4.81 -22.40 -7.11
CA MET A 10 -3.76 -21.39 -7.34
C MET A 10 -4.33 -20.08 -7.91
N ALA A 11 -5.28 -20.17 -8.84
CA ALA A 11 -5.99 -19.00 -9.37
C ALA A 11 -6.78 -18.28 -8.28
N GLY A 12 -7.50 -19.01 -7.42
CA GLY A 12 -8.23 -18.44 -6.29
C GLY A 12 -7.31 -17.70 -5.31
N ILE A 13 -6.16 -18.30 -4.97
CA ILE A 13 -5.13 -17.67 -4.13
C ILE A 13 -4.60 -16.40 -4.77
N ALA A 14 -4.28 -16.43 -6.07
CA ALA A 14 -3.79 -15.27 -6.81
C ALA A 14 -4.83 -14.14 -6.82
N VAL A 15 -6.09 -14.46 -7.10
CA VAL A 15 -7.19 -13.48 -7.10
C VAL A 15 -7.38 -12.87 -5.72
N LEU A 16 -7.42 -13.67 -4.65
CA LEU A 16 -7.55 -13.18 -3.28
C LEU A 16 -6.38 -12.27 -2.90
N TYR A 17 -5.15 -12.67 -3.23
CA TYR A 17 -3.95 -11.88 -2.99
C TYR A 17 -3.99 -10.53 -3.72
N LEU A 18 -4.36 -10.53 -5.00
CA LEU A 18 -4.45 -9.33 -5.83
C LEU A 18 -5.59 -8.42 -5.37
N TYR A 19 -6.75 -8.99 -5.06
CA TYR A 19 -7.92 -8.29 -4.53
C TYR A 19 -7.57 -7.53 -3.25
N ASP A 20 -6.90 -8.19 -2.30
CA ASP A 20 -6.48 -7.57 -1.05
C ASP A 20 -5.39 -6.51 -1.22
N SER A 21 -4.60 -6.60 -2.29
CA SER A 21 -3.57 -5.61 -2.61
C SER A 21 -4.11 -4.36 -3.32
N ALA A 22 -5.30 -4.46 -3.93
CA ALA A 22 -5.89 -3.39 -4.72
C ALA A 22 -6.35 -2.22 -3.84
N LEU A 23 -6.08 -1.00 -4.30
CA LEU A 23 -6.50 0.23 -3.64
C LEU A 23 -7.42 1.02 -4.55
N LEU A 24 -8.49 1.57 -3.98
CA LEU A 24 -9.35 2.53 -4.65
C LEU A 24 -8.97 3.92 -4.16
N LEU A 25 -8.38 4.71 -5.06
CA LEU A 25 -7.91 6.06 -4.78
C LEU A 25 -9.01 7.06 -5.12
N PHE A 26 -9.29 7.97 -4.18
CA PHE A 26 -10.12 9.12 -4.49
C PHE A 26 -9.42 10.03 -5.49
N HIS A 27 -10.20 10.90 -6.13
CA HIS A 27 -9.68 11.87 -7.07
C HIS A 27 -8.55 12.69 -6.45
N ASN A 28 -8.71 13.10 -5.20
CA ASN A 28 -7.73 13.87 -4.43
C ASN A 28 -6.62 13.06 -3.75
N GLU A 29 -6.49 11.78 -4.08
CA GLU A 29 -5.49 10.89 -3.50
C GLU A 29 -4.48 10.41 -4.53
N ILE A 30 -3.23 10.32 -4.10
CA ILE A 30 -2.17 9.66 -4.84
C ILE A 30 -1.46 8.66 -3.94
N VAL A 31 -0.77 7.69 -4.56
CA VAL A 31 0.06 6.73 -3.85
C VAL A 31 1.51 6.90 -4.25
N LEU A 32 2.39 6.88 -3.24
CA LEU A 32 3.82 6.76 -3.41
C LEU A 32 4.25 5.34 -3.00
N GLU A 33 4.86 4.61 -3.93
CA GLU A 33 5.49 3.32 -3.63
C GLU A 33 6.96 3.56 -3.23
N THR A 34 7.37 3.03 -2.07
CA THR A 34 8.76 3.11 -1.64
C THR A 34 9.63 2.13 -2.45
N ARG A 35 10.67 2.63 -3.10
CA ARG A 35 11.70 1.80 -3.78
C ARG A 35 13.02 1.83 -3.01
N ARG A 36 13.99 1.01 -3.47
CA ARG A 36 15.37 1.04 -2.94
C ARG A 36 15.98 2.45 -3.00
N THR A 37 15.69 3.18 -4.08
CA THR A 37 16.14 4.54 -4.32
C THR A 37 14.92 5.43 -4.61
N GLY A 38 14.42 6.10 -3.57
CA GLY A 38 13.33 7.07 -3.71
C GLY A 38 11.92 6.47 -3.69
N TYR A 39 10.99 7.22 -4.27
CA TYR A 39 9.57 6.88 -4.35
C TYR A 39 9.11 6.91 -5.81
N LEU A 40 8.17 6.05 -6.14
CA LEU A 40 7.45 6.07 -7.42
C LEU A 40 6.07 6.65 -7.18
N VAL A 41 5.69 7.67 -7.94
CA VAL A 41 4.37 8.31 -7.89
C VAL A 41 3.40 7.53 -8.77
N SER A 42 2.20 7.27 -8.25
CA SER A 42 1.09 6.74 -9.03
C SER A 42 -0.23 7.37 -8.62
N GLY A 43 -0.99 7.84 -9.61
CA GLY A 43 -2.38 8.24 -9.43
C GLY A 43 -3.35 7.04 -9.44
N GLY A 44 -2.89 5.83 -9.76
CA GLY A 44 -3.78 4.74 -10.15
C GLY A 44 -3.99 4.68 -11.66
N SER A 45 -4.83 3.74 -12.08
CA SER A 45 -5.16 3.50 -13.48
C SER A 45 -6.29 4.41 -13.97
N VAL A 46 -6.45 4.46 -15.30
CA VAL A 46 -7.59 5.12 -15.96
C VAL A 46 -8.91 4.43 -15.62
N MET A 47 -8.86 3.18 -15.13
CA MET A 47 -10.07 2.45 -14.77
C MET A 47 -10.66 3.00 -13.47
N GLU A 48 -11.84 3.60 -13.60
CA GLU A 48 -12.61 4.12 -12.48
C GLU A 48 -13.67 3.11 -12.03
N PHE A 49 -13.72 2.87 -10.73
CA PHE A 49 -14.76 2.10 -10.09
C PHE A 49 -15.48 2.97 -9.07
N ARG A 50 -16.76 3.29 -9.35
CA ARG A 50 -17.58 4.20 -8.52
C ARG A 50 -16.92 5.57 -8.28
N GLY A 51 -16.30 6.16 -9.30
CA GLY A 51 -15.61 7.46 -9.23
C GLY A 51 -14.29 7.43 -8.45
N ARG A 52 -13.69 6.24 -8.27
CA ARG A 52 -12.37 6.07 -7.64
C ARG A 52 -11.44 5.37 -8.61
N HIS A 53 -10.19 5.82 -8.69
CA HIS A 53 -9.18 5.21 -9.56
C HIS A 53 -8.66 3.93 -8.93
N LEU A 54 -8.71 2.83 -9.67
CA LEU A 54 -8.13 1.57 -9.22
C LEU A 54 -6.59 1.62 -9.34
N PHE A 55 -5.90 1.37 -8.24
CA PHE A 55 -4.45 1.21 -8.18
C PHE A 55 -4.09 -0.21 -7.74
N LEU A 56 -3.30 -0.90 -8.56
CA LEU A 56 -2.76 -2.21 -8.24
C LEU A 56 -1.23 -2.09 -8.08
N PRO A 57 -0.69 -2.23 -6.86
CA PRO A 57 0.75 -2.17 -6.63
C PRO A 57 1.45 -3.40 -7.22
N ASN A 58 2.78 -3.32 -7.41
CA ASN A 58 3.55 -4.44 -7.97
C ASN A 58 3.38 -5.73 -7.13
N PRO A 59 2.76 -6.81 -7.67
CA PRO A 59 2.43 -8.00 -6.91
C PRO A 59 3.66 -8.81 -6.49
N LEU A 60 4.81 -8.63 -7.14
CA LEU A 60 6.06 -9.33 -6.79
C LEU A 60 6.84 -8.65 -5.66
N CYS A 61 6.39 -7.47 -5.23
CA CYS A 61 7.07 -6.68 -4.20
C CYS A 61 6.14 -6.31 -3.04
N PRO A 62 5.51 -7.28 -2.35
CA PRO A 62 4.57 -7.00 -1.25
C PRO A 62 5.25 -6.38 -0.01
N HIS A 63 6.56 -6.54 0.13
CA HIS A 63 7.36 -5.93 1.20
C HIS A 63 7.56 -4.41 1.00
N ARG A 64 7.24 -3.86 -0.17
CA ARG A 64 7.37 -2.42 -0.42
C ARG A 64 6.19 -1.67 0.19
N ALA A 65 6.53 -0.70 1.02
CA ALA A 65 5.58 0.15 1.71
C ALA A 65 4.90 1.13 0.73
N LEU A 66 3.58 1.29 0.89
CA LEU A 66 2.75 2.21 0.11
C LEU A 66 2.27 3.36 0.98
N VAL A 67 2.52 4.58 0.52
CA VAL A 67 2.22 5.83 1.23
C VAL A 67 1.08 6.50 0.46
N ARG A 68 -0.09 6.64 1.09
CA ARG A 68 -1.23 7.32 0.49
C ARG A 68 -1.26 8.77 0.96
N LEU A 69 -1.31 9.70 0.02
CA LEU A 69 -1.29 11.13 0.28
C LEU A 69 -2.50 11.79 -0.37
N SER A 70 -3.07 12.79 0.31
CA SER A 70 -4.12 13.64 -0.25
C SER A 70 -3.63 15.08 -0.31
N TRP A 71 -4.05 15.81 -1.33
CA TRP A 71 -3.69 17.22 -1.50
C TRP A 71 -4.60 18.20 -0.78
N ALA A 72 -5.76 17.77 -0.27
CA ALA A 72 -6.66 18.64 0.49
C ALA A 72 -6.22 18.84 1.96
N ALA A 73 -5.34 17.98 2.48
CA ALA A 73 -4.87 18.01 3.86
C ALA A 73 -3.51 18.72 3.95
N ASP A 74 -3.51 20.05 3.79
CA ASP A 74 -2.33 20.90 3.94
C ASP A 74 -2.22 21.41 5.39
N GLU A 75 -2.35 20.52 6.37
CA GLU A 75 -2.03 20.88 7.76
C GLU A 75 -0.51 20.83 7.96
N PRO A 76 0.11 21.94 8.41
CA PRO A 76 1.54 21.99 8.68
C PRO A 76 1.87 21.20 9.96
N MET A 77 2.17 19.91 9.80
CA MET A 77 2.74 19.12 10.88
C MET A 77 4.25 19.39 11.02
N THR A 78 4.74 19.50 12.26
CA THR A 78 6.13 19.84 12.57
C THR A 78 7.13 18.82 11.99
N SER A 79 7.99 19.27 11.07
CA SER A 79 8.88 18.42 10.23
C SER A 79 9.82 17.47 10.99
N GLY A 80 10.25 17.85 12.20
CA GLY A 80 11.18 17.06 13.01
C GLY A 80 10.59 15.77 13.58
N ALA A 81 9.38 15.84 14.16
CA ALA A 81 8.69 14.71 14.76
C ALA A 81 8.23 13.68 13.70
N LEU A 82 7.86 14.15 12.51
CA LEU A 82 7.50 13.31 11.38
C LEU A 82 8.68 12.49 10.85
N ARG A 83 9.88 13.09 10.80
CA ARG A 83 11.08 12.39 10.32
C ARG A 83 11.49 11.25 11.24
N THR A 84 11.45 11.47 12.56
CA THR A 84 11.76 10.43 13.55
C THR A 84 10.68 9.35 13.58
N ARG A 85 9.39 9.71 13.52
CA ARG A 85 8.27 8.77 13.37
C ARG A 85 8.42 7.91 12.12
N GLY A 86 8.63 8.53 10.95
CA GLY A 86 8.80 7.81 9.69
C GLY A 86 10.00 6.86 9.68
N ARG A 87 11.11 7.21 10.34
CA ARG A 87 12.25 6.30 10.51
C ARG A 87 11.90 5.10 11.40
N ARG A 88 11.22 5.32 12.53
CA ARG A 88 10.77 4.25 13.44
C ARG A 88 9.83 3.28 12.73
N VAL A 89 8.83 3.80 12.02
CA VAL A 89 7.89 2.98 11.23
C VAL A 89 8.63 2.17 10.18
N ARG A 90 9.55 2.79 9.41
CA ARG A 90 10.33 2.09 8.39
C ARG A 90 11.15 0.94 8.96
N LEU A 91 11.82 1.15 10.10
CA LEU A 91 12.60 0.11 10.77
C LEU A 91 11.69 -1.02 11.29
N ALA A 92 10.54 -0.69 11.87
CA ALA A 92 9.56 -1.69 12.31
C ALA A 92 9.03 -2.51 11.13
N LEU A 93 8.71 -1.87 10.01
CA LEU A 93 8.28 -2.57 8.79
C LEU A 93 9.40 -3.41 8.16
N ALA A 94 10.66 -2.98 8.26
CA ALA A 94 11.79 -3.76 7.76
C ALA A 94 11.96 -5.10 8.51
N VAL A 95 11.55 -5.18 9.77
CA VAL A 95 11.51 -6.43 10.55
C VAL A 95 10.36 -7.34 10.09
N ILE A 96 9.25 -6.78 9.63
CA ILE A 96 8.06 -7.52 9.16
C ILE A 96 8.22 -7.98 7.70
N ALA A 97 8.93 -7.22 6.88
CA ALA A 97 9.10 -7.46 5.45
C ALA A 97 9.59 -8.87 5.05
N PRO A 98 10.54 -9.51 5.75
CA PRO A 98 10.98 -10.87 5.43
C PRO A 98 9.84 -11.89 5.51
N TRP A 99 8.91 -11.73 6.45
CA TRP A 99 7.77 -12.64 6.63
C TRP A 99 6.80 -12.54 5.48
N THR A 100 6.54 -11.33 4.99
CA THR A 100 5.77 -11.10 3.77
C THR A 100 6.41 -11.80 2.57
N CYS A 101 7.74 -11.72 2.40
CA CYS A 101 8.43 -12.42 1.32
C CYS A 101 8.40 -13.95 1.50
N ALA A 102 8.55 -14.44 2.73
CA ALA A 102 8.45 -15.86 3.05
C ALA A 102 7.06 -16.40 2.71
N LEU A 103 6.00 -15.69 3.09
CA LEU A 103 4.62 -16.05 2.75
C LEU A 103 4.39 -16.04 1.24
N LEU A 104 4.93 -15.06 0.51
CA LEU A 104 4.87 -15.04 -0.96
C LEU A 104 5.51 -16.32 -1.55
N GLY A 105 6.69 -16.71 -1.05
CA GLY A 105 7.35 -17.96 -1.44
C GLY A 105 6.54 -19.21 -1.06
N LEU A 106 5.93 -19.23 0.13
CA LEU A 106 5.10 -20.35 0.56
C LEU A 106 3.88 -20.54 -0.34
N PHE A 107 3.20 -19.46 -0.73
CA PHE A 107 2.01 -19.55 -1.57
C PHE A 107 2.31 -19.79 -3.05
N PHE A 108 3.32 -19.14 -3.61
CA PHE A 108 3.54 -19.15 -5.07
C PHE A 108 4.70 -20.04 -5.52
N VAL A 109 5.45 -20.65 -4.59
CA VAL A 109 6.51 -21.61 -4.88
C VAL A 109 6.28 -22.92 -4.13
N ALA A 110 6.21 -22.87 -2.80
CA ALA A 110 6.13 -24.10 -2.00
C ALA A 110 4.82 -24.86 -2.19
N LEU A 111 3.68 -24.16 -2.25
CA LEU A 111 2.37 -24.78 -2.47
C LEU A 111 2.28 -25.49 -3.83
N PRO A 112 2.61 -24.85 -4.98
CA PRO A 112 2.69 -25.56 -6.26
C PRO A 112 3.58 -26.79 -6.22
N CYS A 113 4.75 -26.70 -5.59
CA CYS A 113 5.64 -27.86 -5.44
C CYS A 113 5.01 -28.96 -4.59
N ALA A 114 4.33 -28.60 -3.49
CA ALA A 114 3.65 -29.56 -2.62
C ALA A 114 2.50 -30.27 -3.33
N LEU A 115 1.70 -29.52 -4.10
CA LEU A 115 0.62 -30.06 -4.94
C LEU A 115 1.14 -30.94 -6.09
N TRP A 116 2.30 -30.59 -6.66
CA TRP A 116 2.93 -31.38 -7.73
C TRP A 116 3.45 -32.72 -7.22
N VAL A 117 4.11 -32.73 -6.06
CA VAL A 117 4.57 -33.98 -5.42
C VAL A 117 3.38 -34.81 -4.93
N GLY A 118 2.31 -34.16 -4.47
CA GLY A 118 1.02 -34.81 -4.20
C GLY A 118 0.96 -35.63 -2.92
N THR A 119 1.86 -35.42 -1.96
CA THR A 119 1.82 -36.13 -0.67
C THR A 119 1.09 -35.31 0.41
N ASP A 120 0.18 -35.96 1.14
CA ASP A 120 -0.61 -35.32 2.19
C ASP A 120 0.27 -34.77 3.32
N VAL A 121 1.36 -35.45 3.64
CA VAL A 121 2.34 -35.02 4.66
C VAL A 121 3.00 -33.69 4.26
N LEU A 122 3.32 -33.51 2.97
CA LEU A 122 3.94 -32.28 2.48
C LEU A 122 2.94 -31.12 2.47
N LEU A 123 1.68 -31.38 2.11
CA LEU A 123 0.60 -30.39 2.18
C LEU A 123 0.30 -29.99 3.64
N LEU A 124 0.28 -30.95 4.57
CA LEU A 124 0.13 -30.68 6.00
C LEU A 124 1.32 -29.87 6.53
N GLY A 125 2.54 -30.23 6.14
CA GLY A 125 3.75 -29.49 6.48
C GLY A 125 3.72 -28.05 5.98
N TRP A 126 3.30 -27.84 4.72
CA TRP A 126 3.08 -26.52 4.14
C TRP A 126 2.05 -25.69 4.92
N LEU A 127 0.91 -26.31 5.26
CA LEU A 127 -0.16 -25.68 6.02
C LEU A 127 0.34 -25.21 7.39
N ILE A 128 0.99 -26.11 8.15
CA ILE A 128 1.56 -25.82 9.46
C ILE A 128 2.58 -24.69 9.35
N LEU A 129 3.52 -24.80 8.41
CA LEU A 129 4.56 -23.79 8.22
C LEU A 129 3.99 -22.41 7.85
N THR A 130 2.94 -22.38 7.02
CA THR A 130 2.24 -21.14 6.66
C THR A 130 1.63 -20.46 7.88
N TYR A 131 0.87 -21.20 8.69
CA TYR A 131 0.24 -20.64 9.88
C TYR A 131 1.25 -20.26 10.98
N LEU A 132 2.35 -21.01 11.13
CA LEU A 132 3.45 -20.62 12.01
C LEU A 132 4.11 -19.31 11.55
N THR A 133 4.31 -19.15 10.24
CA THR A 133 4.86 -17.93 9.64
C THR A 133 3.91 -16.74 9.87
N ILE A 134 2.60 -16.93 9.70
CA ILE A 134 1.58 -15.91 10.00
C ILE A 134 1.61 -15.54 11.49
N ALA A 135 1.63 -16.53 12.39
CA ALA A 135 1.68 -16.29 13.83
C ALA A 135 2.95 -15.52 14.25
N ALA A 136 4.11 -15.91 13.73
CA ALA A 136 5.38 -15.23 13.99
C ALA A 136 5.40 -13.79 13.45
N MET A 137 4.80 -13.56 12.28
CA MET A 137 4.63 -12.22 11.72
C MET A 137 3.70 -11.36 12.59
N LEU A 138 2.53 -11.88 12.99
CA LEU A 138 1.59 -11.18 13.85
C LEU A 138 2.18 -10.87 15.23
N TRP A 139 2.97 -11.79 15.78
CA TRP A 139 3.72 -11.56 17.02
C TRP A 139 4.69 -10.39 16.89
N GLN A 140 5.40 -10.29 15.77
CA GLN A 140 6.29 -9.15 15.51
C GLN A 140 5.54 -7.85 15.30
N VAL A 141 4.40 -7.88 14.59
CA VAL A 141 3.49 -6.72 14.48
C VAL A 141 3.04 -6.28 15.87
N TRP A 142 2.67 -7.21 16.74
CA TRP A 142 2.27 -6.91 18.13
C TRP A 142 3.41 -6.28 18.93
N ARG A 143 4.63 -6.83 18.86
CA ARG A 143 5.81 -6.25 19.53
C ARG A 143 6.15 -4.86 19.00
N ALA A 144 6.03 -4.65 17.69
CA ALA A 144 6.30 -3.38 17.03
C ALA A 144 5.12 -2.38 17.09
N ARG A 145 3.96 -2.76 17.65
CA ARG A 145 2.71 -1.98 17.57
C ARG A 145 2.86 -0.52 18.02
N LYS A 146 3.65 -0.28 19.07
CA LYS A 146 3.90 1.08 19.58
C LYS A 146 4.70 1.93 18.59
N ALA A 147 5.71 1.34 17.94
CA ALA A 147 6.51 2.01 16.92
C ALA A 147 5.71 2.27 15.63
N LEU A 148 4.72 1.42 15.35
CA LEU A 148 3.79 1.51 14.22
C LEU A 148 2.53 2.34 14.52
N SER A 149 2.43 2.95 15.71
CA SER A 149 1.23 3.69 16.15
C SER A 149 -0.07 2.89 16.01
N LEU A 150 -0.02 1.56 16.17
CA LEU A 150 -1.18 0.68 16.05
C LEU A 150 -1.88 0.50 17.39
N SER A 151 -3.20 0.70 17.39
CA SER A 151 -4.06 0.31 18.51
C SER A 151 -4.18 -1.22 18.60
N GLY A 152 -4.51 -1.76 19.78
CA GLY A 152 -4.75 -3.19 19.94
C GLY A 152 -5.86 -3.70 19.01
N LYS A 153 -6.93 -2.92 18.84
CA LYS A 153 -8.02 -3.20 17.91
C LYS A 153 -7.53 -3.32 16.46
N ALA A 154 -6.62 -2.44 16.04
CA ALA A 154 -6.04 -2.50 14.70
C ALA A 154 -5.22 -3.78 14.48
N VAL A 155 -4.43 -4.22 15.48
CA VAL A 155 -3.67 -5.47 15.39
C VAL A 155 -4.59 -6.69 15.35
N VAL A 156 -5.64 -6.70 16.16
CA VAL A 156 -6.64 -7.78 16.15
C VAL A 156 -7.35 -7.86 14.81
N ALA A 157 -7.75 -6.72 14.22
CA ALA A 157 -8.33 -6.70 12.89
C ALA A 157 -7.38 -7.26 11.81
N LEU A 158 -6.09 -6.89 11.86
CA LEU A 158 -5.07 -7.45 10.97
C LEU A 158 -4.87 -8.96 11.18
N ALA A 159 -4.98 -9.45 12.42
CA ALA A 159 -4.91 -10.86 12.74
C ALA A 159 -6.10 -11.64 12.18
N PHE A 160 -7.33 -11.10 12.32
CA PHE A 160 -8.52 -11.70 11.72
C PHE A 160 -8.39 -11.81 10.20
N ASP A 161 -8.00 -10.73 9.51
CA ASP A 161 -7.76 -10.76 8.07
C ASP A 161 -6.78 -11.87 7.67
N ALA A 162 -5.64 -11.95 8.37
CA ALA A 162 -4.55 -12.86 8.05
C ALA A 162 -4.85 -14.33 8.40
N LEU A 163 -5.61 -14.59 9.47
CA LEU A 163 -5.92 -15.96 9.90
C LEU A 163 -7.10 -16.55 9.14
N LEU A 164 -8.11 -15.73 8.81
CA LEU A 164 -9.27 -16.15 8.03
C LEU A 164 -8.93 -16.29 6.54
N CYS A 165 -8.02 -15.45 6.03
CA CYS A 165 -7.56 -15.51 4.65
C CYS A 165 -6.03 -15.40 4.60
N ALA A 166 -5.37 -16.57 4.66
CA ALA A 166 -3.91 -16.64 4.70
C ALA A 166 -3.19 -15.89 3.56
N PRO A 167 -3.70 -15.84 2.30
CA PRO A 167 -3.12 -15.01 1.25
C PRO A 167 -3.07 -13.50 1.58
N PHE A 168 -4.00 -12.98 2.41
CA PHE A 168 -4.01 -11.56 2.79
C PHE A 168 -2.84 -11.20 3.72
N ALA A 169 -2.27 -12.19 4.41
CA ALA A 169 -1.09 -12.01 5.24
C ALA A 169 0.13 -11.54 4.42
N ILE A 170 0.18 -11.85 3.12
CA ILE A 170 1.26 -11.39 2.22
C ILE A 170 1.30 -9.86 2.19
N ASN A 171 0.17 -9.16 2.16
CA ASN A 171 0.11 -7.69 2.07
C ASN A 171 0.28 -6.96 3.41
N MET A 172 0.70 -7.64 4.48
CA MET A 172 0.75 -7.08 5.85
C MET A 172 1.52 -5.75 5.94
N VAL A 173 2.70 -5.65 5.31
CA VAL A 173 3.51 -4.42 5.30
C VAL A 173 2.73 -3.25 4.69
N ARG A 174 2.02 -3.48 3.58
CA ARG A 174 1.21 -2.46 2.90
C ARG A 174 0.04 -2.04 3.77
N LYS A 175 -0.71 -3.00 4.33
CA LYS A 175 -1.85 -2.75 5.22
C LYS A 175 -1.46 -1.90 6.43
N ILE A 176 -0.30 -2.19 7.04
CA ILE A 176 0.20 -1.43 8.18
C ILE A 176 0.63 -0.02 7.75
N ASN A 177 1.34 0.11 6.64
CA ASN A 177 1.85 1.40 6.18
C ASN A 177 0.72 2.36 5.72
N LEU A 178 -0.34 1.84 5.10
CA LEU A 178 -1.50 2.61 4.69
C LEU A 178 -2.32 3.18 5.86
N ARG A 179 -2.13 2.64 7.07
CA ARG A 179 -2.76 3.14 8.30
C ARG A 179 -1.94 4.24 8.98
N GLN A 180 -0.76 4.56 8.45
CA GLN A 180 0.09 5.59 9.03
C GLN A 180 -0.38 6.97 8.57
N GLU A 181 -0.45 7.90 9.51
CA GLU A 181 -0.56 9.33 9.19
C GLU A 181 0.74 9.78 8.54
N LEU A 182 0.61 10.46 7.41
CA LEU A 182 1.72 10.83 6.56
C LEU A 182 1.83 12.34 6.43
N PRO A 183 3.05 12.86 6.14
CA PRO A 183 3.26 14.29 5.89
C PRO A 183 2.44 14.75 4.69
N SER A 184 2.17 16.06 4.60
CA SER A 184 1.48 16.64 3.45
C SER A 184 2.18 16.30 2.13
N LEU A 185 1.39 16.14 1.06
CA LEU A 185 1.88 15.80 -0.27
C LEU A 185 3.05 16.69 -0.71
N ARG A 186 2.88 18.00 -0.54
CA ARG A 186 3.86 19.01 -0.89
C ARG A 186 5.19 18.82 -0.17
N SER A 187 5.16 18.55 1.13
CA SER A 187 6.38 18.34 1.91
C SER A 187 7.17 17.10 1.44
N VAL A 188 6.47 16.06 0.98
CA VAL A 188 7.09 14.86 0.43
C VAL A 188 7.66 15.11 -0.96
N ALA A 189 6.92 15.84 -1.82
CA ALA A 189 7.37 16.20 -3.16
C ALA A 189 8.69 16.98 -3.15
N LEU A 190 8.77 18.03 -2.32
CA LEU A 190 9.95 18.91 -2.25
C LEU A 190 11.18 18.25 -1.64
N SER A 191 11.02 17.26 -0.76
CA SER A 191 12.14 16.70 0.01
C SER A 191 12.56 15.28 -0.38
N ARG A 192 11.73 14.54 -1.12
CA ARG A 192 11.94 13.09 -1.33
C ARG A 192 11.68 12.57 -2.74
N LEU A 193 11.04 13.34 -3.61
CA LEU A 193 10.82 12.92 -5.00
C LEU A 193 12.00 13.33 -5.88
N SER A 194 12.30 12.50 -6.87
CA SER A 194 13.27 12.85 -7.91
C SER A 194 12.64 13.89 -8.86
N PRO A 195 13.45 14.63 -9.64
CA PRO A 195 12.91 15.58 -10.61
C PRO A 195 11.93 14.95 -11.60
N ALA A 196 12.21 13.74 -12.07
CA ALA A 196 11.32 13.01 -12.98
C ALA A 196 9.96 12.68 -12.33
N GLU A 197 9.96 12.24 -11.08
CA GLU A 197 8.73 11.92 -10.34
C GLU A 197 7.93 13.18 -9.97
N ASN A 198 8.60 14.32 -9.76
CA ASN A 198 7.93 15.61 -9.58
C ASN A 198 7.19 16.06 -10.84
N VAL A 199 7.76 15.82 -12.03
CA VAL A 199 7.06 16.09 -13.30
C VAL A 199 5.82 15.21 -13.45
N VAL A 200 5.94 13.91 -13.16
CA VAL A 200 4.82 12.96 -13.19
C VAL A 200 3.73 13.39 -12.20
N LEU A 201 4.11 13.71 -10.97
CA LEU A 201 3.19 14.20 -9.94
C LEU A 201 2.42 15.44 -10.39
N SER A 202 3.12 16.40 -10.98
CA SER A 202 2.53 17.67 -11.41
C SER A 202 1.58 17.48 -12.58
N GLY A 203 1.91 16.61 -13.53
CA GLY A 203 1.01 16.21 -14.60
C GLY A 203 -0.29 15.60 -14.07
N ILE A 204 -0.19 14.67 -13.11
CA ILE A 204 -1.36 14.04 -12.46
C ILE A 204 -2.20 15.08 -11.73
N LEU A 205 -1.57 15.96 -10.94
CA LEU A 205 -2.27 17.00 -10.19
C LEU A 205 -2.99 17.98 -11.12
N ARG A 206 -2.31 18.47 -12.16
CA ARG A 206 -2.90 19.38 -13.15
C ARG A 206 -4.11 18.75 -13.82
N GLN A 207 -3.95 17.56 -14.38
CA GLN A 207 -5.02 16.84 -15.08
C GLN A 207 -6.26 16.67 -14.17
N ARG A 208 -6.04 16.30 -12.90
CA ARG A 208 -7.15 16.07 -11.96
C ARG A 208 -7.80 17.35 -11.48
N ILE A 209 -7.01 18.39 -11.18
CA ILE A 209 -7.56 19.67 -10.76
C ILE A 209 -8.36 20.31 -11.89
N GLU A 210 -7.86 20.27 -13.13
CA GLU A 210 -8.60 20.73 -14.31
C GLU A 210 -9.90 19.95 -14.52
N ALA A 211 -9.85 18.62 -14.41
CA ALA A 211 -11.06 17.80 -14.47
C ALA A 211 -12.08 18.19 -13.39
N SER A 212 -11.65 18.42 -12.14
CA SER A 212 -12.52 18.89 -11.06
C SER A 212 -13.11 20.27 -11.33
N LEU A 213 -12.33 21.19 -11.90
CA LEU A 213 -12.79 22.53 -12.25
C LEU A 213 -13.87 22.49 -13.33
N GLY A 214 -13.81 21.53 -14.25
CA GLY A 214 -14.85 21.34 -15.27
C GLY A 214 -16.23 20.99 -14.71
N PHE A 215 -16.32 20.49 -13.48
CA PHE A 215 -17.59 20.18 -12.80
C PHE A 215 -18.06 21.28 -11.83
N LEU A 216 -17.24 22.28 -11.55
CA LEU A 216 -17.54 23.35 -10.60
C LEU A 216 -17.92 24.63 -11.34
N GLU A 217 -18.90 25.36 -10.82
CA GLU A 217 -19.20 26.70 -11.35
C GLU A 217 -18.01 27.65 -11.10
N PRO A 218 -17.57 28.39 -12.14
CA PRO A 218 -16.47 29.34 -12.01
C PRO A 218 -16.75 30.38 -10.92
N GLY A 219 -15.77 30.63 -10.05
CA GLY A 219 -15.85 31.65 -9.01
C GLY A 219 -16.43 31.17 -7.67
N THR A 220 -16.87 29.92 -7.58
CA THR A 220 -17.22 29.29 -6.29
C THR A 220 -16.01 29.18 -5.37
N GLU A 221 -16.21 29.18 -4.04
CA GLU A 221 -15.12 29.04 -3.06
C GLU A 221 -14.29 27.78 -3.29
N ALA A 222 -14.94 26.67 -3.68
CA ALA A 222 -14.28 25.41 -4.02
C ALA A 222 -13.39 25.53 -5.28
N SER A 223 -13.87 26.19 -6.33
CA SER A 223 -13.08 26.47 -7.54
C SER A 223 -11.86 27.33 -7.23
N ASN A 224 -12.04 28.38 -6.42
CA ASN A 224 -10.96 29.29 -6.05
C ASN A 224 -9.91 28.60 -5.16
N ALA A 225 -10.34 27.71 -4.25
CA ALA A 225 -9.44 26.92 -3.41
C ALA A 225 -8.56 25.97 -4.23
N LEU A 226 -9.13 25.30 -5.25
CA LEU A 226 -8.38 24.41 -6.14
C LEU A 226 -7.36 25.15 -7.00
N LEU A 227 -7.74 26.30 -7.56
CA LEU A 227 -6.83 27.17 -8.32
C LEU A 227 -5.70 27.70 -7.43
N ALA A 228 -6.02 28.15 -6.22
CA ALA A 228 -5.02 28.60 -5.25
C ALA A 228 -4.05 27.48 -4.84
N TYR A 229 -4.54 26.24 -4.73
CA TYR A 229 -3.71 25.08 -4.45
C TYR A 229 -2.76 24.77 -5.61
N LEU A 230 -3.27 24.72 -6.85
CA LEU A 230 -2.45 24.45 -8.04
C LEU A 230 -1.32 25.48 -8.17
N LYS A 231 -1.66 26.77 -8.06
CA LYS A 231 -0.68 27.86 -8.12
C LYS A 231 0.39 27.72 -7.03
N ARG A 232 -0.01 27.47 -5.79
CA ARG A 232 0.92 27.28 -4.65
C ARG A 232 1.83 26.05 -4.84
N PHE A 233 1.33 25.02 -5.52
CA PHE A 233 2.11 23.82 -5.81
C PHE A 233 3.15 24.10 -6.91
N GLU A 234 2.75 24.77 -8.00
CA GLU A 234 3.63 25.15 -9.10
C GLU A 234 4.73 26.13 -8.66
N ASP A 235 4.38 27.19 -7.91
CA ASP A 235 5.32 28.18 -7.37
C ASP A 235 6.36 27.56 -6.41
N GLY A 236 6.05 26.41 -5.82
CA GLY A 236 6.97 25.71 -4.91
C GLY A 236 7.99 24.81 -5.62
N MET A 237 7.79 24.51 -6.91
CA MET A 237 8.66 23.62 -7.68
C MET A 237 9.61 24.33 -8.65
N SER A 238 9.37 25.61 -8.94
CA SER A 238 10.27 26.50 -9.68
C SER A 238 11.43 26.97 -8.82
#